data_AF-A0A0H2KSB5-F1
#
_entry.id   AF-A0A0H2KSB5-F1
#
_cell.length_a   1.000
_cell.length_b   1.000
_cell.length_c   1.000
_cell.angle_alpha   90.00
_cell.angle_beta   90.00
_cell.angle_gamma   90.00
#
_symmetry.space_group_name_H-M   'P 1'
#
loop_
_entity.id
_entity.type
_entity.pdbx_description
1 polymer ?
#
loop_
_entity_poly.entity_id
_entity_poly.type
_entity_poly.pdbx_seq_one_letter_code
_entity_poly.pdbx_strand_id
1 'polypeptide(L)'
;MVDGAPLGWLATYRTPVKVAHLANNPHASFSYWAPRGSDFAAADVVAEWVDDERDRRHVWDLYARTSPEGAGYDLGAFWTLPADPTLHVLRLDPYRVQVIRGLDLRNRIWTPSDGPSDAPAVAPRGVVATA
;
A
#
# COMPACT_ATOMS: atom_id res chain seq x y z
N MET A 1 -8.15 -3.68 -7.60
CA MET A 1 -9.17 -4.54 -6.94
C MET A 1 -8.75 -5.98 -7.13
N VAL A 2 -8.82 -6.80 -6.09
CA VAL A 2 -8.65 -8.27 -6.14
C VAL A 2 -9.93 -8.84 -5.55
N ASP A 3 -10.61 -9.72 -6.29
CA ASP A 3 -11.88 -10.36 -5.86
C ASP A 3 -12.96 -9.37 -5.36
N GLY A 4 -13.03 -8.19 -5.96
CA GLY A 4 -14.00 -7.15 -5.57
C GLY A 4 -13.61 -6.33 -4.33
N ALA A 5 -12.44 -6.59 -3.73
CA ALA A 5 -11.86 -5.78 -2.65
C ALA A 5 -10.76 -4.84 -3.17
N PRO A 6 -10.60 -3.63 -2.59
CA PRO A 6 -9.45 -2.78 -2.85
C PRO A 6 -8.16 -3.44 -2.35
N LEU A 7 -7.07 -3.16 -3.07
CA LEU A 7 -5.71 -3.55 -2.69
C LEU A 7 -4.82 -2.36 -2.99
N GLY A 8 -3.94 -2.01 -2.06
CA GLY A 8 -2.96 -0.95 -2.20
C GLY A 8 -1.54 -1.48 -2.26
N TRP A 9 -0.66 -0.67 -2.83
CA TRP A 9 0.78 -0.93 -2.90
C TRP A 9 1.53 0.35 -2.54
N LEU A 10 2.61 0.21 -1.77
CA LEU A 10 3.49 1.32 -1.43
C LEU A 10 4.95 0.95 -1.64
N ALA A 11 5.61 1.62 -2.58
CA ALA A 11 7.07 1.57 -2.74
C ALA A 11 7.74 2.47 -1.70
N THR A 12 8.66 1.93 -0.90
CA THR A 12 9.29 2.68 0.19
C THR A 12 10.63 2.08 0.63
N TYR A 13 11.43 2.86 1.37
CA TYR A 13 12.60 2.34 2.07
C TYR A 13 12.18 1.59 3.34
N ARG A 14 12.74 0.40 3.55
CA ARG A 14 12.58 -0.42 4.76
C ARG A 14 13.50 0.08 5.89
N THR A 15 13.12 1.19 6.50
CA THR A 15 13.88 1.77 7.63
C THR A 15 13.67 0.96 8.92
N PRO A 16 14.61 0.96 9.88
CA PRO A 16 14.47 0.24 11.14
C PRO A 16 13.19 0.60 11.90
N VAL A 17 12.77 1.88 11.88
CA VAL A 17 11.54 2.35 12.53
C VAL A 17 10.30 1.72 11.88
N LYS A 18 10.21 1.68 10.54
CA LYS A 18 9.09 1.06 9.85
C LYS A 18 9.03 -0.45 10.10
N VAL A 19 10.19 -1.11 10.11
CA VAL A 19 10.30 -2.54 10.43
C VAL A 19 9.79 -2.81 11.85
N ALA A 20 10.29 -2.07 12.83
CA ALA A 20 9.90 -2.24 14.22
C ALA A 20 8.41 -1.95 14.45
N HIS A 21 7.86 -0.91 13.82
CA HIS A 21 6.42 -0.63 13.90
C HIS A 21 5.58 -1.75 13.30
N LEU A 22 5.84 -2.14 12.04
CA LEU A 22 5.02 -3.15 11.37
C LEU A 22 5.13 -4.53 12.02
N ALA A 23 6.30 -4.88 12.58
CA ALA A 23 6.48 -6.13 13.32
C ALA A 23 5.64 -6.19 14.61
N ASN A 24 5.39 -5.05 15.26
CA ASN A 24 4.58 -4.98 16.48
C ASN A 24 3.10 -4.68 16.21
N ASN A 25 2.80 -3.93 15.15
CA ASN A 25 1.45 -3.60 14.75
C ASN A 25 1.40 -3.36 13.22
N PRO A 26 0.79 -4.28 12.45
CA PRO A 26 0.71 -4.14 10.99
C PRO A 26 -0.39 -3.16 10.55
N HIS A 27 -1.20 -2.62 11.47
CA HIS A 27 -2.27 -1.70 11.13
C HIS A 27 -1.72 -0.30 10.86
N ALA A 28 -2.07 0.26 9.71
CA ALA A 28 -1.68 1.60 9.30
C ALA A 28 -2.85 2.36 8.68
N SER A 29 -2.85 3.68 8.84
CA SER A 29 -3.82 4.57 8.20
C SER A 29 -3.10 5.47 7.21
N PHE A 30 -3.59 5.50 5.98
CA PHE A 30 -3.12 6.39 4.93
C PHE A 30 -4.20 7.41 4.62
N SER A 31 -3.82 8.67 4.52
CA SER A 31 -4.71 9.76 4.14
C SER A 31 -4.16 10.51 2.94
N TYR A 32 -5.05 10.88 2.02
CA TYR A 32 -4.74 11.74 0.90
C TYR A 32 -5.74 12.89 0.84
N TRP A 33 -5.24 14.08 0.55
CA TRP A 33 -6.05 15.27 0.30
C TRP A 33 -5.74 15.78 -1.10
N ALA A 34 -6.78 15.90 -1.92
CA ALA A 34 -6.70 16.44 -3.27
C ALA A 34 -6.99 17.96 -3.21
N PRO A 35 -5.99 18.83 -3.47
CA PRO A 35 -6.16 20.28 -3.34
C PRO A 35 -7.23 20.83 -4.29
N ARG A 36 -7.29 20.27 -5.51
CA ARG A 36 -8.28 20.63 -6.52
C ARG A 36 -9.61 19.97 -6.17
N GLY A 37 -10.49 20.73 -5.51
CA GLY A 37 -11.81 20.27 -5.08
C GLY A 37 -11.91 19.95 -3.58
N SER A 38 -10.77 19.93 -2.87
CA SER A 38 -10.69 19.59 -1.44
C SER A 38 -11.25 18.21 -1.09
N ASP A 39 -11.13 17.25 -2.00
CA ASP A 39 -11.53 15.88 -1.74
C ASP A 39 -10.55 15.20 -0.78
N PHE A 40 -11.06 14.30 0.05
CA PHE A 40 -10.30 13.57 1.03
C PHE A 40 -10.53 12.06 0.88
N ALA A 41 -9.46 11.28 0.98
CA ALA A 41 -9.52 9.84 1.06
C ALA A 41 -8.70 9.36 2.26
N ALA A 42 -9.23 8.39 3.01
CA ALA A 42 -8.50 7.66 4.03
C ALA A 42 -8.68 6.16 3.82
N ALA A 43 -7.61 5.40 4.01
CA ALA A 43 -7.61 3.95 4.00
C ALA A 43 -6.96 3.44 5.28
N ASP A 44 -7.70 2.65 6.04
CA ASP A 44 -7.17 1.88 7.16
C ASP A 44 -6.89 0.46 6.66
N VAL A 45 -5.64 0.02 6.84
CA VAL A 45 -5.10 -1.18 6.18
C VAL A 45 -4.32 -2.04 7.15
N VAL A 46 -4.19 -3.31 6.80
CA VAL A 46 -3.12 -4.18 7.28
C VAL A 46 -1.99 -4.11 6.25
N ALA A 47 -0.78 -3.79 6.68
CA ALA A 47 0.38 -3.63 5.82
C ALA A 47 1.39 -4.76 6.02
N GLU A 48 1.85 -5.34 4.93
CA GLU A 48 2.82 -6.44 4.92
C GLU A 48 3.99 -6.14 3.97
N TRP A 49 5.21 -6.46 4.40
CA TRP A 49 6.38 -6.44 3.52
C TRP A 49 6.30 -7.58 2.50
N VAL A 50 6.40 -7.25 1.22
CA VAL A 50 6.59 -8.25 0.16
C VAL A 50 8.02 -8.21 -0.36
N ASP A 51 8.62 -9.39 -0.49
CA ASP A 51 10.02 -9.55 -0.94
C ASP A 51 10.13 -10.20 -2.33
N ASP A 52 9.01 -10.62 -2.93
CA ASP A 52 8.99 -11.22 -4.26
C ASP A 52 9.37 -10.19 -5.34
N GLU A 53 10.30 -10.56 -6.21
CA GLU A 53 10.74 -9.74 -7.34
C GLU A 53 9.60 -9.47 -8.36
N ARG A 54 8.64 -10.40 -8.49
CA ARG A 54 7.43 -10.22 -9.30
C ARG A 54 6.55 -9.10 -8.76
N ASP A 55 6.36 -9.03 -7.44
CA ASP A 55 5.57 -7.95 -6.82
C ASP A 55 6.29 -6.62 -6.97
N ARG A 56 7.61 -6.57 -6.78
CA ARG A 56 8.40 -5.35 -7.01
C ARG A 56 8.28 -4.85 -8.45
N ARG A 57 8.39 -5.74 -9.45
CA ARG A 57 8.14 -5.40 -10.87
C ARG A 57 6.72 -4.91 -11.11
N HIS A 58 5.72 -5.62 -10.56
CA HIS A 58 4.32 -5.23 -10.69
C HIS A 58 4.09 -3.81 -10.16
N VAL A 59 4.61 -3.50 -8.98
CA VAL A 59 4.48 -2.17 -8.36
C VAL A 59 5.24 -1.11 -9.15
N TRP A 60 6.45 -1.41 -9.63
CA TRP A 60 7.18 -0.49 -10.50
C TRP A 60 6.35 -0.09 -11.73
N ASP A 61 5.81 -1.08 -12.44
CA ASP A 61 5.01 -0.80 -13.62
C ASP A 61 3.66 -0.15 -13.27
N LEU A 62 3.09 -0.46 -12.11
CA LEU A 62 1.87 0.17 -11.63
C LEU A 62 2.08 1.67 -11.40
N TYR A 63 3.16 2.06 -10.72
CA TYR A 63 3.49 3.47 -10.52
C TYR A 63 3.75 4.18 -11.85
N ALA A 64 4.55 3.57 -12.74
CA ALA A 64 4.83 4.15 -14.06
C ALA A 64 3.57 4.40 -14.90
N ARG A 65 2.56 3.52 -14.80
CA ARG A 65 1.31 3.63 -15.58
C ARG A 65 0.23 4.49 -14.91
N THR A 66 0.19 4.56 -13.58
CA THR A 66 -1.00 5.02 -12.86
C THR A 66 -0.75 6.14 -11.86
N SER A 67 0.51 6.48 -11.54
CA SER A 67 0.82 7.61 -10.65
C SER A 67 0.23 8.91 -11.19
N PRO A 68 -0.78 9.51 -10.55
CA PRO A 68 -1.42 10.72 -11.06
C PRO A 68 -0.49 11.92 -10.90
N GLU A 69 -0.50 12.83 -11.88
CA GLU A 69 0.26 14.07 -11.81
C GLU A 69 -0.13 14.89 -10.56
N GLY A 70 0.87 15.23 -9.73
CA GLY A 70 0.68 15.99 -8.49
C GLY A 70 0.18 15.20 -7.28
N ALA A 71 -0.13 13.91 -7.43
CA ALA A 71 -0.52 13.01 -6.32
C ALA A 71 0.47 11.85 -6.14
N GLY A 72 0.98 11.32 -7.25
CA GLY A 72 1.97 10.26 -7.28
C GLY A 72 3.40 10.78 -7.49
N TYR A 73 4.33 9.85 -7.61
CA TYR A 73 5.74 10.11 -7.92
C TYR A 73 6.26 9.03 -8.87
N ASP A 74 7.30 9.38 -9.62
CA ASP A 74 8.08 8.41 -10.39
C ASP A 74 9.06 7.71 -9.46
N LEU A 75 9.03 6.37 -9.44
CA LEU A 75 9.98 5.59 -8.65
C LEU A 75 11.42 5.77 -9.15
N GLY A 76 11.60 6.09 -10.43
CA GLY A 76 12.88 6.40 -11.06
C GLY A 76 13.62 7.58 -10.42
N ALA A 77 12.91 8.44 -9.69
CA ALA A 77 13.52 9.53 -8.93
C ALA A 77 14.26 9.07 -7.66
N PHE A 78 14.04 7.82 -7.22
CA PHE A 78 14.60 7.27 -5.98
C PHE A 78 15.39 5.99 -6.19
N TRP A 79 15.03 5.19 -7.19
CA TRP A 79 15.63 3.89 -7.49
C TRP A 79 15.89 3.77 -8.99
N THR A 80 16.88 2.98 -9.38
CA THR A 80 17.28 2.88 -10.80
C THR A 80 16.57 1.75 -11.55
N LEU A 81 16.13 0.71 -10.85
CA LEU A 81 15.48 -0.45 -11.47
C LEU A 81 14.54 -1.18 -10.49
N PRO A 82 13.57 -1.98 -10.97
CA PRO A 82 12.64 -2.72 -10.11
C PRO A 82 13.33 -3.72 -9.15
N ALA A 83 14.49 -4.24 -9.53
CA ALA A 83 15.26 -5.17 -8.72
C ALA A 83 16.28 -4.48 -7.78
N ASP A 84 16.26 -3.14 -7.70
CA ASP A 84 17.10 -2.39 -6.76
C ASP A 84 16.94 -2.96 -5.33
N PRO A 85 18.03 -3.32 -4.65
CA PRO A 85 17.95 -3.96 -3.34
C PRO A 85 17.42 -3.04 -2.24
N THR A 86 17.36 -1.73 -2.49
CA THR A 86 16.82 -0.74 -1.55
C THR A 86 15.36 -0.39 -1.82
N LEU A 87 14.81 -0.81 -2.96
CA LEU A 87 13.39 -0.73 -3.27
C LEU A 87 12.65 -1.85 -2.54
N HIS A 88 11.88 -1.46 -1.52
CA HIS A 88 11.01 -2.37 -0.79
C HIS A 88 9.55 -1.99 -1.04
N VAL A 89 8.67 -2.97 -0.94
CA VAL A 89 7.25 -2.79 -1.21
C VAL A 89 6.44 -3.26 -0.01
N LEU A 90 5.41 -2.48 0.31
CA LEU A 90 4.33 -2.90 1.19
C LEU A 90 3.10 -3.24 0.35
N ARG A 91 2.54 -4.41 0.62
CA ARG A 91 1.16 -4.76 0.27
C ARG A 91 0.24 -4.15 1.33
N LEU A 92 -0.82 -3.48 0.90
CA LEU A 92 -1.79 -2.83 1.79
C LEU A 92 -3.17 -3.45 1.56
N ASP A 93 -3.66 -4.19 2.54
CA ASP A 93 -4.98 -4.83 2.50
C ASP A 93 -5.96 -3.98 3.33
N PRO A 94 -6.82 -3.15 2.68
CA PRO A 94 -7.71 -2.25 3.40
C PRO A 94 -8.88 -3.00 4.04
N TYR A 95 -9.18 -2.67 5.29
CA TYR A 95 -10.41 -3.08 5.96
C TYR A 95 -11.43 -1.94 6.07
N ARG A 96 -11.01 -0.70 5.77
CA ARG A 96 -11.89 0.46 5.67
C ARG A 96 -11.31 1.47 4.69
N VAL A 97 -12.14 1.97 3.79
CA VAL A 97 -11.80 3.09 2.90
C VAL A 97 -12.89 4.14 2.99
N GLN A 98 -12.52 5.37 3.30
CA GLN A 98 -13.41 6.52 3.39
C GLN A 98 -13.06 7.54 2.32
N VAL A 99 -14.07 8.04 1.61
CA VAL A 99 -13.92 9.15 0.66
C VAL A 99 -14.94 10.23 1.01
N ILE A 100 -14.46 11.46 1.17
CA ILE A 100 -15.27 12.65 1.38
C ILE A 100 -15.02 13.59 0.20
N ARG A 101 -16.08 13.98 -0.49
CA ARG A 101 -15.99 15.01 -1.54
C ARG A 101 -15.98 16.40 -0.91
N GLY A 102 -15.04 17.25 -1.28
CA GLY A 102 -14.93 18.60 -0.70
C GLY A 102 -16.08 19.52 -1.12
N LEU A 103 -16.60 19.34 -2.34
CA LEU A 103 -17.66 20.20 -2.88
C LEU A 103 -18.98 20.15 -2.10
N ASP A 104 -19.37 18.95 -1.63
CA ASP A 104 -20.68 18.71 -1.01
C ASP A 104 -20.60 17.89 0.29
N LEU A 105 -19.39 17.63 0.78
CA LEU A 105 -19.11 16.84 1.98
C LEU A 105 -19.68 15.41 1.92
N ARG A 106 -20.02 14.92 0.73
CA ARG A 106 -20.58 13.58 0.59
C ARG A 106 -19.56 12.55 1.01
N ASN A 107 -19.90 11.81 2.06
CA ASN A 107 -19.08 10.77 2.66
C ASN A 107 -19.51 9.39 2.17
N ARG A 108 -18.55 8.57 1.74
CA ARG A 108 -18.74 7.15 1.44
C ARG A 108 -17.69 6.34 2.19
N ILE A 109 -18.14 5.27 2.83
CA ILE A 109 -17.27 4.32 3.51
C ILE A 109 -17.49 2.96 2.86
N TRP A 110 -16.38 2.33 2.48
CA TRP A 110 -16.32 0.93 2.10
C TRP A 110 -15.70 0.13 3.23
N THR A 111 -16.23 -1.06 3.45
CA THR A 111 -15.69 -2.13 4.30
C THR A 111 -15.89 -3.47 3.58
N PRO A 112 -15.06 -4.50 3.86
CA PRO A 112 -15.30 -5.86 3.41
C PRO A 112 -16.72 -6.35 3.75
N SER A 113 -17.33 -7.15 2.87
CA SER A 113 -18.70 -7.66 3.01
C SER A 113 -18.83 -8.75 4.07
N ASP A 114 -17.77 -9.54 4.23
CA ASP A 114 -17.52 -10.40 5.38
C ASP A 114 -16.53 -9.63 6.26
N GLY A 115 -16.77 -9.48 7.58
CA GLY A 115 -16.02 -8.59 8.48
C GLY A 115 -14.48 -8.68 8.38
N PRO A 116 -13.73 -7.74 8.99
CA PRO A 116 -12.29 -7.62 8.79
C PRO A 116 -11.61 -8.99 8.90
N SER A 117 -10.80 -9.32 7.89
CA SER A 117 -9.98 -10.53 7.92
C SER A 117 -9.00 -10.41 9.08
N ASP A 118 -9.33 -11.05 10.20
CA ASP A 118 -8.41 -11.32 11.32
C ASP A 118 -7.29 -12.31 10.91
N ALA A 119 -7.21 -12.69 9.64
CA ALA A 119 -6.11 -13.52 9.14
C ALA A 119 -4.79 -12.77 9.36
N PRO A 120 -3.83 -13.38 10.10
CA PRO A 120 -2.52 -12.78 10.26
C PRO A 120 -1.89 -12.58 8.88
N ALA A 121 -1.08 -11.51 8.76
CA ALA A 121 -0.16 -11.31 7.64
C ALA A 121 0.49 -12.65 7.29
N VAL A 122 0.46 -13.03 6.01
CA VAL A 122 0.97 -14.33 5.58
C VAL A 122 2.44 -14.37 6.00
N ALA A 123 2.80 -15.34 6.85
CA ALA A 123 4.19 -15.48 7.28
C ALA A 123 5.08 -15.55 6.02
N PRO A 124 6.21 -14.81 5.97
CA PRO A 124 7.08 -14.82 4.81
C PRO A 124 7.47 -16.27 4.52
N ARG A 125 7.17 -16.73 3.30
CA ARG A 125 7.50 -18.10 2.86
C ARG A 125 9.00 -18.28 3.09
N GLY A 126 9.34 -19.19 4.01
CA GLY A 126 10.69 -19.37 4.50
C GLY A 126 11.71 -19.51 3.38
N VAL A 127 12.81 -18.76 3.50
CA VAL A 127 14.04 -19.03 2.77
C VAL A 127 14.47 -20.44 3.14
N VAL A 128 14.46 -21.34 2.15
CA VAL A 128 15.12 -22.64 2.26
C VAL A 128 16.62 -22.34 2.31
N ALA A 129 17.19 -22.37 3.51
CA ALA A 129 18.64 -22.41 3.69
C ALA A 129 19.11 -23.81 3.27
N THR A 130 19.62 -23.93 2.04
CA THR A 130 20.52 -25.04 1.68
C THR A 130 21.87 -24.77 2.32
N ALA A 131 22.21 -25.59 3.31
CA ALA A 131 23.57 -25.80 3.78
C ALA A 131 24.38 -26.63 2.75
#